data_AF-A0A0D1J8H3-F1
#
_entry.id   AF-A0A0D1J8H3-F1
#
_cell.length_a   1.000
_cell.length_b   1.000
_cell.length_c   1.000
_cell.angle_alpha   90.00
_cell.angle_beta   90.00
_cell.angle_gamma   90.00
#
_symmetry.space_group_name_H-M   'P 1'
#
loop_
_entity.id
_entity.type
_entity.pdbx_description
1 polymer ?
#
loop_
_entity_poly.entity_id
_entity_poly.type
_entity_poly.pdbx_seq_one_letter_code
_entity_poly.pdbx_strand_id
1 'polypeptide(L)'
;MGLPWVRLDSQFASNPKVLQLVEGKKHRAALAYVCSLGYSGAHGTDGYLPPTCLPFIHATKADATELMRVGLWHAVPSGGWEINGWMEFQPSNDETRDRRSRAELASKKANCVRWHGKDCGCWKTT
;
A
#
# COMPACT_ATOMS: atom_id res chain seq x y z
N MET A 1 14.34 -4.27 -10.52
CA MET A 1 13.83 -3.05 -11.21
C MET A 1 12.31 -3.01 -10.99
N GLY A 2 11.63 -1.86 -11.12
CA GLY A 2 10.17 -1.82 -11.01
C GLY A 2 9.50 -2.61 -12.14
N LEU A 3 8.23 -2.98 -11.96
CA LEU A 3 7.42 -3.60 -13.00
C LEU A 3 6.97 -2.52 -14.01
N PRO A 4 7.19 -2.71 -15.33
CA PRO A 4 6.74 -1.75 -16.34
C PRO A 4 5.21 -1.72 -16.48
N TRP A 5 4.53 -2.78 -16.04
CA TRP A 5 3.08 -2.90 -15.98
C TRP A 5 2.69 -3.83 -14.84
N VAL A 6 1.46 -3.68 -14.35
CA VAL A 6 0.88 -4.50 -13.28
C VAL A 6 -0.42 -5.13 -13.76
N ARG A 7 -0.75 -6.32 -13.26
CA ARG A 7 -2.02 -6.98 -13.59
C ARG A 7 -3.17 -6.33 -12.83
N LEU A 8 -4.23 -5.97 -13.52
CA LEU A 8 -5.52 -5.61 -12.93
C LEU A 8 -6.54 -6.68 -13.33
N ASP A 9 -7.31 -7.16 -12.36
CA ASP A 9 -8.38 -8.11 -12.64
C ASP A 9 -9.45 -7.48 -13.53
N SER A 10 -9.80 -8.14 -14.63
CA SER A 10 -10.88 -7.75 -15.53
C SER A 10 -12.25 -7.65 -14.83
N GLN A 11 -12.43 -8.36 -13.73
CA GLN A 11 -13.65 -8.33 -12.92
C GLN A 11 -13.68 -7.18 -11.89
N PHE A 12 -12.69 -6.28 -11.90
CA PHE A 12 -12.57 -5.21 -10.91
C PHE A 12 -13.85 -4.39 -10.75
N ALA A 13 -14.51 -4.02 -11.86
CA ALA A 13 -15.74 -3.22 -11.82
C ALA A 13 -16.91 -3.92 -11.12
N SER A 14 -16.96 -5.25 -11.17
CA SER A 14 -18.01 -6.09 -10.55
C SER A 14 -17.57 -6.74 -9.23
N ASN A 15 -16.35 -6.47 -8.75
CA ASN A 15 -15.86 -7.04 -7.51
C ASN A 15 -16.72 -6.55 -6.33
N PRO A 16 -17.23 -7.44 -5.44
CA PRO A 16 -18.07 -7.04 -4.33
C PRO A 16 -17.48 -5.95 -3.42
N LYS A 17 -16.15 -5.94 -3.22
CA LYS A 17 -15.46 -4.92 -2.43
C LYS A 17 -15.50 -3.54 -3.10
N VAL A 18 -15.40 -3.52 -4.43
CA VAL A 18 -15.51 -2.28 -5.24
C VAL A 18 -16.94 -1.79 -5.29
N LEU A 19 -17.91 -2.70 -5.45
CA LEU A 19 -19.34 -2.36 -5.41
C LEU A 19 -19.72 -1.73 -4.06
N GLN A 20 -19.20 -2.22 -2.93
CA GLN A 20 -19.39 -1.59 -1.62
C GLN A 20 -18.81 -0.16 -1.53
N LEU A 21 -17.68 0.11 -2.19
CA LEU A 21 -17.14 1.47 -2.24
C LEU A 21 -18.03 2.38 -3.09
N VAL A 22 -18.52 1.90 -4.23
CA VAL A 22 -19.41 2.65 -5.13
C VAL A 22 -20.73 2.97 -4.45
N GLU A 23 -21.35 2.00 -3.77
CA GLU A 23 -22.57 2.20 -2.98
C GLU A 23 -22.38 3.29 -1.91
N GLY A 24 -21.24 3.27 -1.23
CA GLY A 24 -20.85 4.30 -0.25
C GLY A 24 -20.38 5.64 -0.85
N LYS A 25 -20.49 5.85 -2.17
CA LYS A 25 -19.97 7.01 -2.92
C LYS A 25 -18.47 7.28 -2.70
N LYS A 26 -17.70 6.23 -2.43
CA LYS A 26 -16.24 6.26 -2.18
C LYS A 26 -15.42 6.03 -3.46
N HIS A 27 -15.81 6.67 -4.57
CA HIS A 27 -15.15 6.48 -5.86
C HIS A 27 -13.65 6.81 -5.85
N ARG A 28 -13.24 7.80 -5.04
CA ARG A 28 -11.81 8.15 -4.88
C ARG A 28 -11.01 7.01 -4.26
N ALA A 29 -11.58 6.24 -3.33
CA ALA A 29 -10.93 5.05 -2.79
C ALA A 29 -10.74 3.97 -3.86
N ALA A 30 -11.74 3.74 -4.71
CA ALA A 30 -11.63 2.81 -5.83
C ALA A 30 -10.54 3.23 -6.84
N LEU A 31 -10.47 4.53 -7.17
CA LEU A 31 -9.39 5.09 -7.99
C LEU A 31 -8.02 4.89 -7.32
N ALA A 32 -7.92 5.19 -6.02
CA ALA A 32 -6.69 5.03 -5.26
C ALA A 32 -6.18 3.59 -5.24
N TYR A 33 -7.07 2.59 -5.20
CA TYR A 33 -6.67 1.19 -5.32
C TYR A 33 -5.97 0.92 -6.66
N VAL A 34 -6.55 1.35 -7.78
CA VAL A 34 -5.94 1.16 -9.11
C VAL A 34 -4.60 1.90 -9.21
N CYS A 35 -4.54 3.15 -8.75
CA CYS A 35 -3.29 3.93 -8.72
C CYS A 35 -2.23 3.27 -7.83
N SER A 36 -2.63 2.63 -6.74
CA SER A 36 -1.71 1.95 -5.82
C SER A 36 -1.04 0.73 -6.43
N LEU A 37 -1.72 0.01 -7.32
CA LEU A 37 -1.09 -1.07 -8.11
C LEU A 37 0.05 -0.49 -8.96
N GLY A 38 -0.22 0.58 -9.69
CA GLY A 38 0.78 1.27 -10.52
C GLY A 38 1.96 1.80 -9.70
N TYR A 39 1.69 2.41 -8.55
CA TYR A 39 2.73 2.87 -7.61
C TYR A 39 3.61 1.70 -7.16
N SER A 40 3.01 0.63 -6.65
CA SER A 40 3.79 -0.50 -6.12
C SER A 40 4.60 -1.19 -7.22
N GLY A 41 4.05 -1.32 -8.43
CA GLY A 41 4.76 -1.82 -9.59
C GLY A 41 5.96 -0.94 -9.96
N ALA A 42 5.74 0.36 -10.17
CA ALA A 42 6.78 1.29 -10.56
C ALA A 42 7.93 1.39 -9.54
N HIS A 43 7.59 1.37 -8.24
CA HIS A 43 8.57 1.45 -7.17
C HIS A 43 9.17 0.08 -6.80
N GLY A 44 8.53 -1.02 -7.20
CA GLY A 44 8.95 -2.38 -6.88
C GLY A 44 8.85 -2.66 -5.38
N THR A 45 7.73 -2.31 -4.75
CA THR A 45 7.53 -2.42 -3.29
C THR A 45 6.78 -3.68 -2.87
N ASP A 46 6.55 -4.62 -3.78
CA ASP A 46 5.83 -5.87 -3.51
C ASP A 46 4.51 -5.69 -2.74
N GLY A 47 3.68 -4.79 -3.23
CA GLY A 47 2.37 -4.47 -2.65
C GLY A 47 2.42 -3.52 -1.47
N TYR A 48 3.60 -3.20 -0.93
CA TYR A 48 3.74 -2.28 0.18
C TYR A 48 3.54 -0.82 -0.23
N LEU A 49 2.76 -0.08 0.57
CA LEU A 49 2.39 1.31 0.37
C LEU A 49 2.81 2.13 1.61
N PRO A 50 3.91 2.90 1.54
CA PRO A 50 4.32 3.75 2.65
C PRO A 50 3.31 4.91 2.82
N PRO A 51 3.15 5.49 4.03
CA PRO A 51 2.23 6.61 4.26
C PRO A 51 2.43 7.81 3.34
N THR A 52 3.66 8.02 2.87
CA THR A 52 4.05 9.08 1.95
C THR A 52 3.56 8.86 0.52
N CYS A 53 3.08 7.66 0.16
CA CYS A 53 2.57 7.39 -1.20
C CYS A 53 1.20 8.04 -1.47
N LEU A 54 0.41 8.32 -0.42
CA LEU A 54 -1.00 8.71 -0.57
C LEU A 54 -1.24 9.87 -1.56
N PRO A 55 -0.46 10.97 -1.55
CA PRO A 55 -0.66 12.05 -2.53
C PRO A 55 -0.42 11.62 -3.98
N PHE A 56 0.51 10.68 -4.21
CA PHE A 56 0.86 10.18 -5.54
C PHE A 56 -0.18 9.22 -6.12
N ILE A 57 -1.02 8.62 -5.27
CA ILE A 57 -2.10 7.71 -5.66
C ILE A 57 -3.48 8.35 -5.48
N HIS A 58 -3.53 9.68 -5.37
CA HIS A 58 -4.76 10.47 -5.23
C HIS A 58 -5.63 10.07 -4.02
N ALA A 59 -4.97 9.65 -2.93
CA ALA A 59 -5.62 9.17 -1.72
C ALA A 59 -5.38 10.08 -0.51
N THR A 60 -6.32 10.03 0.42
CA THR A 60 -6.19 10.55 1.79
C THR A 60 -6.16 9.39 2.77
N LYS A 61 -5.88 9.67 4.05
CA LYS A 61 -5.99 8.65 5.11
C LYS A 61 -7.42 8.10 5.24
N ALA A 62 -8.43 8.92 4.98
CA ALA A 62 -9.82 8.47 5.01
C ALA A 62 -10.10 7.47 3.88
N ASP A 63 -9.54 7.67 2.68
CA ASP A 63 -9.68 6.70 1.59
C ASP A 63 -8.94 5.40 1.90
N ALA A 64 -7.75 5.48 2.53
CA ALA A 64 -7.03 4.30 3.01
C ALA A 64 -7.85 3.52 4.06
N THR A 65 -8.56 4.22 4.95
CA THR A 65 -9.49 3.60 5.91
C THR A 65 -10.63 2.86 5.21
N GLU A 66 -11.22 3.44 4.16
CA GLU A 66 -12.26 2.75 3.38
C GLU A 66 -11.71 1.51 2.65
N LEU A 67 -10.51 1.60 2.07
CA LEU A 67 -9.85 0.49 1.40
C LEU A 67 -9.52 -0.67 2.35
N MET A 68 -9.11 -0.35 3.59
CA MET A 68 -8.95 -1.36 4.64
C MET A 68 -10.30 -1.94 5.06
N ARG A 69 -11.33 -1.11 5.22
CA ARG A 69 -12.68 -1.53 5.62
C ARG A 69 -13.26 -2.58 4.66
N VAL A 70 -13.08 -2.38 3.35
CA VAL A 70 -13.54 -3.36 2.34
C VAL A 70 -12.52 -4.48 2.07
N GLY A 71 -11.36 -4.46 2.73
CA GLY A 71 -10.32 -5.48 2.59
C GLY A 71 -9.62 -5.48 1.24
N LEU A 72 -9.53 -4.33 0.57
CA LEU A 72 -8.68 -4.15 -0.61
C LEU A 72 -7.23 -3.83 -0.21
N TRP A 73 -7.03 -3.19 0.94
CA TRP A 73 -5.73 -3.01 1.59
C TRP A 73 -5.72 -3.63 2.98
N HIS A 74 -4.53 -3.95 3.49
CA HIS A 74 -4.28 -4.40 4.86
C HIS A 74 -3.35 -3.42 5.57
N ALA A 75 -3.51 -3.27 6.88
CA ALA A 75 -2.58 -2.49 7.69
C ALA A 75 -1.29 -3.27 7.90
N VAL A 76 -0.14 -2.59 7.79
CA VAL A 76 1.16 -3.19 8.10
C VAL A 76 1.61 -2.75 9.49
N PRO A 77 2.06 -3.66 10.38
CA PRO A 77 2.48 -3.31 11.75
C PRO A 77 3.59 -2.26 11.82
N SER A 78 4.50 -2.24 10.85
CA SER A 78 5.57 -1.22 10.73
C SER A 78 5.03 0.17 10.32
N GLY A 79 3.77 0.25 9.89
CA GLY A 79 3.09 1.42 9.36
C GLY A 79 2.92 1.33 7.84
N GLY A 80 1.96 2.11 7.33
CA GLY A 80 1.55 2.03 5.92
C GLY A 80 0.55 0.91 5.68
N TRP A 81 0.47 0.46 4.42
CA TRP A 81 -0.51 -0.52 3.97
C TRP A 81 0.09 -1.53 3.00
N GLU A 82 -0.62 -2.62 2.80
CA GLU A 82 -0.31 -3.65 1.80
C GLU A 82 -1.53 -3.88 0.90
N ILE A 83 -1.30 -4.02 -0.40
CA ILE A 83 -2.35 -4.36 -1.37
C ILE A 83 -2.73 -5.84 -1.21
N ASN A 84 -4.01 -6.11 -0.98
CA ASN A 84 -4.52 -7.46 -0.82
C ASN A 84 -4.24 -8.31 -2.08
N GLY A 85 -3.60 -9.48 -1.90
CA GLY A 85 -3.34 -10.45 -2.96
C GLY A 85 -2.14 -10.11 -3.87
N TRP A 86 -1.32 -9.11 -3.55
CA TRP A 86 -0.20 -8.72 -4.41
C TRP A 86 0.71 -9.91 -4.79
N MET A 87 1.16 -10.67 -3.79
CA MET A 87 2.10 -11.80 -3.99
C MET A 87 1.50 -12.98 -4.74
N GLU A 88 0.17 -13.08 -4.81
CA GLU A 88 -0.54 -14.13 -5.54
C GLU A 88 -0.60 -13.81 -7.04
N PHE A 89 -0.82 -12.55 -7.38
CA PHE A 89 -1.12 -12.15 -8.76
C PHE A 89 0.02 -11.45 -9.49
N GLN A 90 0.94 -10.81 -8.77
CA GLN A 90 2.05 -10.05 -9.34
C GLN A 90 3.38 -10.81 -9.22
N PRO A 91 4.30 -10.65 -10.19
CA PRO A 91 5.65 -11.17 -10.07
C PRO A 91 6.41 -10.44 -8.94
N SER A 92 7.12 -11.21 -8.12
CA SER A 92 8.05 -10.73 -7.08
C SER A 92 9.41 -11.40 -7.25
N ASN A 93 10.48 -10.68 -6.94
CA ASN A 93 11.86 -11.16 -6.96
C ASN A 93 12.64 -10.64 -5.73
N ASP A 94 13.90 -11.07 -5.57
CA ASP A 94 14.72 -10.65 -4.43
C ASP A 94 14.86 -9.12 -4.35
N GLU A 95 15.04 -8.43 -5.49
CA GLU A 95 15.19 -6.98 -5.49
C GLU A 95 13.94 -6.24 -5.03
N THR A 96 12.75 -6.72 -5.38
CA THR A 96 11.48 -6.11 -4.96
C THR A 96 11.19 -6.39 -3.48
N ARG A 97 11.55 -7.58 -2.99
CA ARG A 97 11.51 -7.89 -1.55
C ARG A 97 12.45 -7.00 -0.74
N ASP A 98 13.68 -6.79 -1.20
CA ASP A 98 14.64 -5.91 -0.54
C ASP A 98 14.18 -4.44 -0.52
N ARG A 99 13.51 -3.99 -1.60
CA ARG A 99 12.91 -2.65 -1.65
C ARG A 99 11.74 -2.52 -0.68
N ARG A 100 10.88 -3.53 -0.62
CA ARG A 100 9.79 -3.60 0.36
C ARG A 100 10.33 -3.49 1.78
N SER A 101 11.30 -4.32 2.17
CA SER A 101 11.88 -4.31 3.51
C SER A 101 12.50 -2.95 3.87
N ARG A 102 13.19 -2.30 2.93
CA ARG A 102 13.73 -0.94 3.13
C ARG A 102 12.64 0.11 3.32
N ALA A 103 11.56 0.04 2.55
CA ALA A 103 10.43 0.96 2.66
C ALA A 103 9.68 0.77 3.99
N GLU A 104 9.46 -0.47 4.41
CA GLU A 104 8.87 -0.80 5.71
C GLU A 104 9.74 -0.29 6.87
N LEU A 105 11.06 -0.51 6.81
CA LEU A 105 12.00 -0.02 7.82
C LEU A 105 12.01 1.51 7.91
N ALA A 106 11.92 2.20 6.77
CA ALA A 106 11.81 3.65 6.73
C ALA A 106 10.52 4.15 7.40
N SER A 107 9.38 3.49 7.14
CA SER A 107 8.11 3.81 7.82
C SER A 107 8.18 3.55 9.33
N LYS A 108 8.77 2.43 9.75
CA LYS A 108 8.98 2.10 11.16
C LYS A 108 9.85 3.16 11.85
N LYS A 109 10.95 3.56 11.21
CA LYS A 109 11.83 4.63 11.70
C LYS A 109 11.08 5.96 11.82
N ALA A 110 10.31 6.35 10.81
CA ALA A 110 9.52 7.58 10.84
C ALA A 110 8.52 7.59 12.01
N ASN A 111 7.87 6.45 12.28
CA ASN A 111 6.97 6.29 13.42
C ASN A 111 7.69 6.37 14.77
N CYS A 112 8.83 5.69 14.98
CA CYS A 112 9.59 5.81 16.24
C CYS A 112 10.09 7.24 16.45
N VAL A 113 10.63 7.91 15.43
CA VAL A 113 11.07 9.30 15.56
C VAL A 113 9.91 10.22 15.94
N ARG A 114 8.74 10.01 15.34
CA ARG A 114 7.53 10.80 15.63
C ARG A 114 7.03 10.62 17.06
N TRP A 115 7.01 9.39 17.58
CA TRP A 115 6.39 9.08 18.88
C TRP A 115 7.38 9.09 20.06
N HIS A 116 8.64 8.75 19.83
CA HIS A 116 9.66 8.60 20.87
C HIS A 116 10.79 9.62 20.76
N GLY A 117 10.77 10.49 19.73
CA GLY A 117 11.78 11.52 19.51
C GLY A 117 12.94 11.09 18.61
N LYS A 118 13.71 12.08 18.16
CA LYS A 118 14.78 11.98 17.16
C LYS A 118 15.94 11.05 17.55
N ASP A 119 16.18 10.85 18.84
CA ASP A 119 17.26 10.00 19.35
C ASP A 119 16.82 8.54 19.60
N CYS A 120 15.53 8.21 19.37
CA CYS A 120 14.99 6.86 19.51
C CYS A 120 15.60 5.88 18.49
N GLY A 121 16.09 4.75 19.02
CA GLY A 121 16.68 3.66 18.24
C GLY A 121 15.82 2.39 18.12
N CYS A 122 14.60 2.35 18.67
CA CYS A 122 13.81 1.11 18.78
C CYS A 122 13.41 0.49 17.43
N TRP A 123 13.50 1.26 16.33
CA TRP A 123 13.29 0.77 14.98
C TRP A 123 14.40 -0.18 14.49
N LYS A 124 15.56 -0.21 15.16
CA LYS A 124 16.73 -1.04 14.79
C LYS A 124 16.71 -2.46 15.35
N THR A 125 15.90 -2.73 16.39
CA THR A 125 15.98 -3.94 17.22
C THR A 125 14.88 -4.98 16.94
N THR A 126 14.18 -4.87 15.82
CA THR A 126 13.14 -5.83 15.38
C THR A 126 13.16 -5.91 13.87
#